data_AF-A0A7S3RGT7-F1
#
_entry.id   AF-A0A7S3RGT7-F1
#
_cell.length_a   1.000
_cell.length_b   1.000
_cell.length_c   1.000
_cell.angle_alpha   90.00
_cell.angle_beta   90.00
_cell.angle_gamma   90.00
#
_symmetry.space_group_name_H-M   'P 1'
#
loop_
_entity.id
_entity.type
_entity.pdbx_description
1 polymer ?
#
loop_
_entity_poly.entity_id
_entity_poly.type
_entity_poly.pdbx_seq_one_letter_code
_entity_poly.pdbx_strand_id
1 'polypeptide(L)'
;MLDAPKPEEDLLKMQLYMDVKDRKINTIALSNKEDMITFTTSSNQLIKVPINLERPSEDNKYEYLITSFHSRTITGMDYCIKKNILATCSSDKTVRIWQYSNSHYTQEV
;
A
#
# COMPACT_ATOMS: atom_id res chain seq x y z
N MET A 1 30.85 -0.26 11.63
CA MET A 1 30.44 -1.63 11.29
C MET A 1 28.96 -1.53 10.96
N LEU A 2 28.57 -1.66 9.70
CA LEU A 2 27.15 -1.61 9.32
C LEU A 2 26.53 -2.95 9.69
N ASP A 3 25.49 -2.95 10.52
CA ASP A 3 24.79 -4.18 10.89
C ASP A 3 24.22 -4.85 9.63
N ALA A 4 24.45 -6.16 9.50
CA ALA A 4 23.88 -6.93 8.40
C ALA A 4 22.34 -6.92 8.50
N PRO A 5 21.61 -6.80 7.37
CA PRO A 5 20.15 -6.83 7.38
C PRO A 5 19.64 -8.14 8.00
N LYS A 6 18.54 -8.06 8.75
CA LYS A 6 17.94 -9.23 9.40
C LYS A 6 17.25 -10.11 8.33
N PRO A 7 17.31 -11.45 8.45
CA PRO A 7 16.72 -12.37 7.45
C PRO A 7 15.24 -12.11 7.13
N GLU A 8 14.46 -11.68 8.11
CA GLU A 8 13.04 -11.36 7.94
C GLU A 8 12.81 -10.13 7.04
N GLU A 9 13.70 -9.14 7.10
CA GLU A 9 13.63 -7.93 6.29
C GLU A 9 13.89 -8.24 4.82
N ASP A 10 14.82 -9.16 4.55
CA ASP A 10 15.13 -9.62 3.20
C ASP A 10 13.97 -10.43 2.60
N LEU A 11 13.31 -11.28 3.40
CA LEU A 11 12.11 -11.99 2.95
C LEU A 11 10.97 -11.04 2.60
N LEU A 12 10.75 -10.00 3.42
CA LEU A 12 9.70 -9.00 3.17
C LEU A 12 9.99 -8.20 1.88
N LYS A 13 11.25 -7.81 1.65
CA LYS A 13 11.67 -7.15 0.40
C LYS A 13 11.47 -8.06 -0.81
N MET A 14 11.80 -9.34 -0.70
CA MET A 14 11.58 -10.30 -1.77
C MET A 14 10.09 -10.49 -2.06
N GLN A 15 9.25 -10.57 -1.02
CA GLN A 15 7.79 -10.63 -1.17
C GLN A 15 7.24 -9.37 -1.85
N LEU A 16 7.70 -8.18 -1.45
CA LEU A 16 7.33 -6.92 -2.10
C LEU A 16 7.70 -6.89 -3.57
N TYR A 17 8.91 -7.35 -3.92
CA TYR A 17 9.35 -7.45 -5.30
C TYR A 17 8.41 -8.35 -6.13
N MET A 18 8.06 -9.53 -5.61
CA MET A 18 7.13 -10.45 -6.27
C MET A 18 5.73 -9.86 -6.39
N ASP A 19 5.25 -9.15 -5.37
CA ASP A 19 3.94 -8.53 -5.38
C ASP A 19 3.83 -7.39 -6.40
N VAL A 20 4.88 -6.60 -6.59
CA VAL A 20 4.93 -5.55 -7.60
C VAL A 20 5.08 -6.13 -9.01
N LYS A 21 5.90 -7.18 -9.16
CA LYS A 21 6.27 -7.71 -10.48
C LYS A 21 5.23 -8.65 -11.08
N ASP A 22 4.66 -9.55 -10.28
CA ASP A 22 3.95 -10.73 -10.77
C ASP A 22 2.47 -10.79 -10.35
N ARG A 23 1.99 -9.86 -9.53
CA ARG A 23 0.59 -9.86 -9.08
C ARG A 23 -0.26 -8.89 -9.86
N LYS A 24 -1.52 -9.28 -10.06
CA LYS A 24 -2.52 -8.43 -10.68
C LYS A 24 -2.86 -7.26 -9.75
N ILE A 25 -2.79 -6.04 -10.28
CA ILE A 25 -3.31 -4.85 -9.62
C ILE A 25 -4.85 -4.87 -9.71
N ASN A 26 -5.53 -4.71 -8.58
CA ASN A 26 -7.00 -4.70 -8.52
C ASN A 26 -7.58 -3.29 -8.46
N THR A 27 -6.97 -2.40 -7.67
CA THR A 27 -7.40 -1.01 -7.52
C THR A 27 -6.21 -0.12 -7.21
N ILE A 28 -6.31 1.14 -7.61
CA ILE A 28 -5.30 2.19 -7.49
C ILE A 28 -5.99 3.48 -7.02
N ALA A 29 -5.32 4.30 -6.21
CA ALA A 29 -5.79 5.61 -5.80
C ALA A 29 -4.61 6.58 -5.61
N LEU A 30 -4.84 7.86 -5.88
CA LEU A 30 -3.89 8.93 -5.57
C LEU A 30 -4.10 9.41 -4.13
N SER A 31 -3.01 9.78 -3.46
CA SER A 31 -3.08 10.47 -2.17
C SER A 31 -3.74 11.84 -2.33
N ASN A 32 -4.28 12.38 -1.24
CA ASN A 32 -4.87 13.73 -1.22
C ASN A 32 -3.87 14.86 -1.60
N LYS A 33 -2.57 14.60 -1.50
CA LYS A 33 -1.51 15.55 -1.87
C LYS A 33 -1.00 15.33 -3.30
N GLU A 34 -1.52 14.32 -4.00
CA GLU A 34 -1.10 13.92 -5.34
C GLU A 34 0.40 13.58 -5.45
N ASP A 35 1.01 13.20 -4.33
CA ASP A 35 2.43 12.89 -4.19
C ASP A 35 2.71 11.38 -4.07
N MET A 36 1.67 10.57 -3.89
CA MET A 36 1.77 9.12 -3.77
C MET A 36 0.62 8.45 -4.53
N ILE A 37 0.96 7.33 -5.17
CA ILE A 37 0.00 6.34 -5.63
C ILE A 37 -0.03 5.21 -4.61
N THR A 38 -1.23 4.85 -4.16
CA THR A 38 -1.46 3.61 -3.39
C THR A 38 -2.25 2.65 -4.25
N PHE A 39 -1.87 1.38 -4.26
CA PHE A 39 -2.56 0.34 -5.00
C PHE A 39 -2.62 -0.96 -4.21
N THR A 40 -3.53 -1.84 -4.62
CA THR A 40 -3.66 -3.18 -4.08
C THR A 40 -3.46 -4.20 -5.16
N THR A 41 -3.01 -5.40 -4.77
CA THR A 41 -2.86 -6.52 -5.69
C THR A 41 -3.74 -7.69 -5.29
N SER A 42 -3.65 -8.80 -6.02
CA SER A 42 -4.28 -10.07 -5.65
C SER A 42 -3.82 -10.66 -4.30
N SER A 43 -2.78 -10.12 -3.66
CA SER A 43 -2.32 -10.52 -2.32
C SER A 43 -3.00 -9.76 -1.16
N ASN A 44 -4.02 -8.93 -1.44
CA ASN A 44 -4.85 -8.26 -0.42
C ASN A 44 -4.11 -7.32 0.55
N GLN A 45 -3.06 -6.68 0.06
CA GLN A 45 -2.20 -5.73 0.76
C GLN A 45 -2.31 -4.33 0.14
N LEU A 46 -1.85 -3.31 0.86
CA LEU A 46 -1.70 -1.94 0.35
C LEU A 46 -0.21 -1.66 0.08
N ILE A 47 0.12 -1.26 -1.14
CA ILE A 47 1.45 -0.82 -1.55
C ILE A 47 1.37 0.65 -1.96
N LYS A 48 2.35 1.46 -1.57
CA LYS A 48 2.49 2.85 -2.00
C LYS A 48 3.76 3.05 -2.80
N VAL A 49 3.72 4.03 -3.69
CA VAL A 49 4.88 4.52 -4.45
C VAL A 49 4.79 6.05 -4.55
N PRO A 50 5.86 6.79 -4.23
CA PRO A 50 5.88 8.23 -4.44
C PRO A 50 5.85 8.53 -5.93
N ILE A 51 5.17 9.60 -6.31
CA ILE A 51 5.16 10.10 -7.69
C ILE A 51 5.64 11.54 -7.72
N ASN A 52 6.46 11.85 -8.71
CA ASN A 52 6.82 13.22 -9.05
C ASN A 52 6.48 13.43 -10.53
N LEU A 53 5.39 14.14 -10.78
CA LEU A 53 4.89 14.38 -12.14
C LEU A 53 5.81 15.35 -12.93
N GLU A 54 6.54 16.21 -12.23
CA GLU A 54 7.47 17.16 -12.87
C GLU A 54 8.81 16.50 -13.22
N ARG A 55 9.24 15.52 -12.42
CA ARG A 55 10.51 14.80 -12.58
C ARG A 55 10.29 13.30 -12.34
N PRO A 56 9.77 12.57 -13.34
CA PRO A 56 9.63 11.13 -13.23
C PRO A 56 11.00 10.49 -13.00
N SER A 57 11.14 9.74 -11.90
CA SER A 57 12.35 8.97 -11.60
C SER A 57 12.13 7.49 -11.90
N GLU A 58 13.15 6.80 -12.39
CA GLU A 58 13.11 5.33 -12.54
C GLU A 58 13.27 4.60 -11.19
N ASP A 59 13.78 5.30 -10.16
CA ASP A 59 13.95 4.79 -8.79
C ASP A 59 12.66 4.82 -7.97
N ASN A 60 11.58 4.26 -8.51
CA ASN A 60 10.31 4.17 -7.80
C ASN A 60 10.42 3.17 -6.65
N LYS A 61 10.60 3.70 -5.44
CA LYS A 61 10.65 2.91 -4.20
C LYS A 61 9.24 2.52 -3.78
N TYR A 62 8.88 1.27 -4.08
CA TYR A 62 7.67 0.66 -3.54
C TYR A 62 7.85 0.36 -2.06
N GLU A 63 6.79 0.54 -1.28
CA GLU A 63 6.74 0.20 0.13
C GLU A 63 5.39 -0.39 0.49
N TYR A 64 5.37 -1.40 1.37
CA TYR A 64 4.11 -1.78 1.99
C TYR A 64 3.60 -0.64 2.86
N LEU A 65 2.35 -0.27 2.61
CA LEU A 65 1.58 0.54 3.52
C LEU A 65 1.01 -0.32 4.63
N ILE A 66 0.43 -1.46 4.23
CA ILE A 66 -0.19 -2.46 5.08
C ILE A 66 0.02 -3.80 4.39
N THR A 67 0.56 -4.79 5.11
CA THR A 67 0.68 -6.17 4.64
C THR A 67 -0.70 -6.82 4.52
N SER A 68 -0.81 -7.98 3.86
CA SER A 68 -2.10 -8.65 3.59
C SER A 68 -3.05 -8.65 4.79
N PHE A 69 -4.24 -8.04 4.64
CA PHE A 69 -5.15 -7.78 5.76
C PHE A 69 -6.61 -8.16 5.50
N HIS A 70 -7.06 -8.20 4.25
CA HIS A 70 -8.35 -8.80 3.88
C HIS A 70 -8.18 -10.28 3.58
N SER A 71 -9.17 -11.10 3.96
CA SER A 71 -9.13 -12.55 3.73
C SER A 71 -9.52 -12.95 2.30
N ARG A 72 -10.04 -12.00 1.52
CA ARG A 72 -10.40 -12.15 0.11
C ARG A 72 -10.09 -10.87 -0.67
N THR A 73 -10.24 -10.95 -1.99
CA THR A 73 -9.94 -9.89 -2.95
C THR A 73 -10.53 -8.54 -2.54
N ILE A 74 -9.66 -7.55 -2.44
CA ILE A 74 -10.03 -6.14 -2.35
C ILE A 74 -10.62 -5.71 -3.69
N THR A 75 -11.85 -5.22 -3.66
CA THR A 75 -12.64 -4.85 -4.84
C THR A 75 -12.71 -3.34 -5.06
N GLY A 76 -12.33 -2.54 -4.06
CA GLY A 76 -12.33 -1.08 -4.17
C GLY A 76 -11.52 -0.43 -3.05
N MET A 77 -11.01 0.77 -3.35
CA MET A 77 -10.23 1.59 -2.44
C MET A 77 -10.40 3.06 -2.79
N ASP A 78 -10.49 3.93 -1.79
CA ASP A 78 -10.54 5.38 -2.01
C ASP A 78 -9.95 6.17 -0.82
N TYR A 79 -9.44 7.37 -1.11
CA TYR A 79 -8.96 8.33 -0.11
C TYR A 79 -10.07 9.34 0.22
N CYS A 80 -10.22 9.67 1.50
CA CYS A 80 -11.07 10.76 1.90
C CYS A 80 -10.37 12.10 1.63
N ILE A 81 -10.92 12.95 0.76
CA ILE A 81 -10.32 14.26 0.43
C ILE A 81 -10.12 15.16 1.67
N LYS A 82 -11.04 15.09 2.64
CA LYS A 82 -11.08 16.02 3.79
C LYS A 82 -10.34 15.52 5.03
N LYS A 83 -9.99 14.23 5.10
CA LYS A 83 -9.39 13.59 6.27
C LYS A 83 -8.29 12.65 5.82
N ASN A 84 -7.31 12.40 6.68
CA ASN A 84 -6.29 11.39 6.40
C ASN A 84 -6.83 9.98 6.63
N ILE A 85 -7.79 9.57 5.79
CA ILE A 85 -8.48 8.30 5.88
C ILE A 85 -8.45 7.63 4.50
N LEU A 86 -8.18 6.34 4.48
CA LEU A 86 -8.34 5.47 3.33
C LEU A 86 -9.38 4.39 3.66
N ALA A 87 -10.29 4.12 2.72
CA ALA A 87 -11.28 3.06 2.85
C ALA A 87 -10.98 1.94 1.85
N THR A 88 -11.18 0.69 2.27
CA THR A 88 -11.09 -0.50 1.40
C THR A 88 -12.33 -1.36 1.56
N CYS A 89 -12.83 -1.92 0.46
CA CYS A 89 -13.91 -2.92 0.49
C CYS A 89 -13.44 -4.23 -0.15
N SER A 90 -13.90 -5.36 0.39
CA SER A 90 -13.49 -6.69 -0.04
C SER A 90 -14.67 -7.65 -0.18
N SER A 91 -14.47 -8.64 -1.05
CA SER A 91 -15.33 -9.82 -1.15
C SER A 91 -15.38 -10.67 0.13
N ASP A 92 -14.56 -10.37 1.15
CA ASP A 92 -14.67 -10.95 2.50
C ASP A 92 -15.81 -10.40 3.34
N LYS A 93 -16.67 -9.56 2.74
CA LYS A 93 -17.85 -8.95 3.37
C LYS A 93 -17.50 -7.89 4.42
N THR A 94 -16.30 -7.32 4.37
CA THR A 94 -15.89 -6.23 5.25
C THR A 94 -15.47 -4.98 4.48
N VAL A 95 -15.71 -3.83 5.12
CA VAL A 95 -15.11 -2.55 4.77
C VAL A 95 -14.14 -2.21 5.90
N ARG A 96 -12.94 -1.73 5.57
CA ARG A 96 -11.95 -1.30 6.56
C ARG A 96 -11.58 0.15 6.33
N ILE A 97 -11.45 0.86 7.45
CA ILE A 97 -11.12 2.29 7.48
C ILE A 97 -9.75 2.44 8.14
N TRP A 98 -8.86 3.14 7.44
CA TRP A 98 -7.46 3.32 7.82
C TRP A 98 -7.21 4.79 8.05
N GLN A 99 -7.06 5.19 9.30
CA GLN A 99 -6.59 6.54 9.61
C GLN A 99 -5.07 6.57 9.55
N TYR A 100 -4.51 7.55 8.85
CA TYR A 100 -3.06 7.77 8.84
C TYR A 100 -2.70 9.11 9.48
N SER A 101 -1.94 9.07 10.56
CA SER A 101 -1.19 10.23 11.02
C SER A 101 0.15 10.26 10.27
N ASN A 102 0.86 11.40 10.23
CA ASN A 102 2.04 11.66 9.38
C ASN A 102 3.19 10.61 9.39
N SER A 103 3.09 9.49 10.12
CA SER A 103 4.00 8.34 10.01
C SER A 103 3.38 6.94 10.18
N HIS A 104 2.09 6.75 10.53
CA HIS A 104 1.54 5.41 10.82
C HIS A 104 0.05 5.28 10.49
N TYR A 105 -0.31 4.14 9.85
CA TYR A 105 -1.68 3.70 9.58
C TYR A 105 -2.18 2.87 10.77
N THR A 106 -3.31 3.24 11.34
CA THR A 106 -3.99 2.46 12.38
C THR A 106 -5.33 1.97 11.87
N GLN A 107 -5.60 0.67 12.05
CA GLN A 107 -6.92 0.10 11.84
C GLN A 107 -7.82 0.49 13.02
N GLU A 108 -8.95 1.15 12.76
CA GLU A 108 -9.99 1.28 13.77
C GLU A 108 -10.92 0.06 13.67
N VAL A 109 -11.25 -0.53 14.83
CA VAL A 109 -12.09 -1.73 14.98
C VAL A 109 -13.55 -1.37 14.83
#